data_AF-A0A357N8U4-F1
#
_entry.id   AF-A0A357N8U4-F1
#
_cell.length_a   1.000
_cell.length_b   1.000
_cell.length_c   1.000
_cell.angle_alpha   90.00
_cell.angle_beta   90.00
_cell.angle_gamma   90.00
#
_symmetry.space_group_name_H-M   'P 1'
#
loop_
_entity.id
_entity.type
_entity.pdbx_description
1 polymer ?
#
loop_
_entity_poly.entity_id
_entity_poly.type
_entity_poly.pdbx_seq_one_letter_code
_entity_poly.pdbx_strand_id
1 'polypeptide(L)'
;EIPAAAVVLTSNFIGFMLNEAARRGVRKILIFGHSGKIVKVAGGIFHTHSRMADGRMEIIAAHAAAMGAPAQVVETLLACVTTEAAVPILKAAGLRGVFQRLAGRASQRAEQFVHHRARIGTVMISLQGEIIGLDQNAREIGGEEGWQLK
;
A
#
# COMPACT_ATOMS: atom_id res chain seq x y z
N GLU A 1 11.54 -17.76 -11.33
CA GLU A 1 11.13 -17.90 -9.91
C GLU A 1 11.94 -16.90 -9.12
N ILE A 2 11.32 -16.12 -8.23
CA ILE A 2 12.05 -15.13 -7.43
C ILE A 2 12.94 -15.88 -6.43
N PRO A 3 14.26 -15.62 -6.35
CA PRO A 3 15.12 -16.28 -5.39
C PRO A 3 14.61 -16.08 -3.96
N ALA A 4 14.58 -17.12 -3.14
CA ALA A 4 14.13 -17.02 -1.75
C ALA A 4 14.89 -15.93 -0.96
N ALA A 5 16.18 -15.75 -1.25
CA ALA A 5 17.02 -14.70 -0.65
C ALA A 5 16.59 -13.26 -1.01
N ALA A 6 15.79 -13.07 -2.08
CA ALA A 6 15.23 -11.79 -2.47
C ALA A 6 13.90 -11.47 -1.77
N VAL A 7 13.30 -12.44 -1.06
CA VAL A 7 12.05 -12.28 -0.31
C VAL A 7 12.38 -11.98 1.13
N VAL A 8 11.96 -10.80 1.62
CA VAL A 8 12.27 -10.36 2.98
C VAL A 8 11.00 -9.96 3.73
N LEU A 9 10.77 -10.57 4.89
CA LEU A 9 9.65 -10.24 5.77
C LEU A 9 10.01 -9.03 6.65
N THR A 10 9.25 -7.94 6.51
CA THR A 10 9.57 -6.66 7.17
C THR A 10 8.75 -6.38 8.44
N SER A 11 7.64 -7.10 8.63
CA SER A 11 6.68 -6.90 9.73
C SER A 11 6.27 -5.43 9.92
N ASN A 12 6.77 -4.74 10.96
CA ASN A 12 6.43 -3.36 11.30
C ASN A 12 7.53 -2.34 10.93
N PHE A 13 8.62 -2.81 10.35
CA PHE A 13 9.87 -2.06 10.15
C PHE A 13 10.11 -1.75 8.67
N ILE A 14 9.05 -1.53 7.89
CA ILE A 14 9.16 -1.31 6.45
C ILE A 14 10.07 -0.14 6.10
N GLY A 15 10.04 0.96 6.87
CA GLY A 15 10.96 2.08 6.67
C GLY A 15 12.43 1.68 6.82
N PHE A 16 12.77 0.99 7.90
CA PHE A 16 14.14 0.50 8.13
C PHE A 16 14.59 -0.41 6.98
N MET A 17 13.73 -1.33 6.56
CA MET A 17 14.04 -2.28 5.48
C MET A 17 14.23 -1.59 4.13
N LEU A 18 13.41 -0.59 3.81
CA LEU A 18 13.56 0.21 2.59
C LEU A 18 14.88 1.00 2.59
N ASN A 19 15.26 1.60 3.72
CA ASN A 19 16.54 2.29 3.85
C ASN A 19 17.72 1.35 3.69
N GLU A 20 17.69 0.17 4.32
CA GLU A 20 18.75 -0.82 4.19
C GLU A 20 18.87 -1.38 2.77
N ALA A 21 17.75 -1.65 2.10
CA ALA A 21 17.75 -2.07 0.71
C ALA A 21 18.37 -1.00 -0.21
N ALA A 22 17.96 0.26 -0.04
CA ALA A 22 18.51 1.39 -0.79
C ALA A 22 20.00 1.61 -0.49
N ARG A 23 20.43 1.48 0.77
CA ARG A 23 21.84 1.58 1.19
C ARG A 23 22.70 0.50 0.55
N ARG A 24 22.15 -0.70 0.34
CA ARG A 24 22.81 -1.85 -0.31
C ARG A 24 22.72 -1.82 -1.84
N GLY A 25 22.15 -0.77 -2.43
CA GLY A 25 22.09 -0.60 -3.88
C GLY A 25 20.96 -1.36 -4.59
N VAL A 26 19.95 -1.84 -3.86
CA VAL A 26 18.76 -2.46 -4.49
C VAL A 26 18.02 -1.39 -5.30
N ARG A 27 17.84 -1.63 -6.60
CA ARG A 27 17.29 -0.64 -7.55
C ARG A 27 15.80 -0.76 -7.81
N LYS A 28 15.23 -1.95 -7.65
CA LYS A 28 13.80 -2.24 -7.83
C LYS A 28 13.29 -2.99 -6.61
N ILE A 29 12.20 -2.53 -6.03
CA ILE A 29 11.59 -3.13 -4.84
C ILE A 29 10.10 -3.31 -5.10
N LEU A 30 9.60 -4.51 -4.82
CA LEU A 30 8.18 -4.79 -4.78
C LEU A 30 7.74 -4.90 -3.32
N ILE A 31 6.90 -3.97 -2.87
CA ILE A 31 6.21 -4.06 -1.59
C ILE A 31 4.96 -4.90 -1.79
N PHE A 32 4.86 -6.01 -1.06
CA PHE A 32 3.67 -6.85 -1.03
C PHE A 32 3.15 -6.92 0.40
N GLY A 33 1.93 -6.45 0.66
CA GLY A 33 1.46 -6.38 2.04
C GLY A 33 -0.02 -6.11 2.23
N HIS A 34 -0.50 -6.43 3.44
CA HIS A 34 -1.89 -6.23 3.82
C HIS A 34 -2.28 -4.75 3.84
N SER A 35 -3.53 -4.48 3.47
CA SER A 35 -4.13 -3.16 3.36
C SER A 35 -3.81 -2.24 4.55
N GLY A 36 -3.95 -2.72 5.79
CA GLY A 36 -3.69 -1.95 7.00
C GLY A 36 -2.28 -1.37 7.11
N LYS A 37 -1.25 -2.07 6.62
CA LYS A 37 0.14 -1.57 6.63
C LYS A 37 0.40 -0.65 5.45
N ILE A 38 -0.09 -0.99 4.27
CA ILE A 38 0.15 -0.21 3.06
C ILE A 38 -0.54 1.15 3.12
N VAL A 39 -1.75 1.22 3.68
CA VAL A 39 -2.46 2.50 3.88
C VAL A 39 -1.61 3.46 4.73
N LYS A 40 -0.92 2.96 5.77
CA LYS A 40 0.00 3.77 6.57
C LYS A 40 1.17 4.30 5.75
N VAL A 41 1.77 3.46 4.93
CA VAL A 41 2.84 3.88 4.01
C VAL A 41 2.35 4.94 3.02
N ALA A 42 1.14 4.80 2.48
CA ALA A 42 0.51 5.82 1.63
C ALA A 42 0.33 7.17 2.35
N GLY A 43 0.08 7.13 3.67
CA GLY A 43 0.08 8.30 4.56
C GLY A 43 1.46 8.86 4.89
N GLY A 44 2.56 8.20 4.52
CA GLY A 44 3.91 8.57 4.92
C GLY A 44 4.33 8.03 6.31
N ILE A 45 3.58 7.06 6.85
CA ILE A 45 3.84 6.45 8.15
C ILE A 45 4.65 5.16 7.94
N PHE A 46 5.98 5.25 8.08
CA PHE A 46 6.91 4.14 7.83
C PHE A 46 7.22 3.27 9.05
N HIS A 47 6.78 3.70 10.24
CA HIS A 47 6.71 2.88 11.44
C HIS A 47 5.28 2.37 11.57
N THR A 48 5.00 1.16 11.09
CA THR A 48 3.61 0.74 10.86
C THR A 48 2.92 0.17 12.10
N HIS A 49 3.59 0.12 13.25
CA HIS A 49 3.00 -0.33 14.50
C HIS A 49 1.82 0.58 14.92
N SER A 50 0.65 0.01 15.23
CA SER A 50 -0.57 0.77 15.58
C SER A 50 -0.39 1.73 16.76
N ARG A 51 0.35 1.32 17.78
CA ARG A 51 0.69 2.20 18.93
C ARG A 51 1.51 3.44 18.57
N MET A 52 2.23 3.44 17.44
CA MET A 52 3.06 4.58 17.03
C MET A 52 2.26 5.61 16.26
N ALA A 53 1.43 5.15 15.33
CA ALA A 53 0.51 5.98 14.59
C ALA A 53 -0.60 5.09 13.97
N ASP A 54 -1.84 5.58 14.05
CA ASP A 54 -2.94 5.09 13.26
C ASP A 54 -3.62 6.29 12.59
N GLY A 55 -3.88 6.14 11.30
CA GLY A 55 -4.52 7.15 10.45
C GLY A 55 -5.20 6.48 9.26
N ARG A 56 -5.47 5.17 9.37
CA ARG A 56 -5.85 4.35 8.22
C ARG A 56 -7.17 4.81 7.63
N MET A 57 -8.17 5.09 8.47
CA MET A 57 -9.48 5.47 7.99
C MET A 57 -9.48 6.89 7.44
N GLU A 58 -8.75 7.81 8.06
CA GLU A 58 -8.56 9.18 7.60
C GLU A 58 -7.91 9.20 6.22
N ILE A 59 -6.86 8.39 6.01
CA ILE A 59 -6.20 8.26 4.71
C ILE A 59 -7.15 7.65 3.68
N ILE A 60 -7.87 6.57 4.00
CA ILE A 60 -8.84 5.96 3.08
C ILE A 60 -9.96 6.95 2.72
N ALA A 61 -10.55 7.59 3.72
CA ALA A 61 -11.64 8.54 3.58
C ALA A 61 -11.21 9.75 2.75
N ALA A 62 -10.01 10.30 2.98
CA ALA A 62 -9.47 11.39 2.18
C ALA A 62 -9.30 10.99 0.69
N HIS A 63 -8.79 9.79 0.43
CA HIS A 63 -8.64 9.29 -0.93
C HIS A 63 -9.98 8.95 -1.59
N ALA A 64 -10.97 8.46 -0.83
CA ALA A 64 -12.32 8.24 -1.31
C ALA A 64 -13.02 9.56 -1.65
N ALA A 65 -12.94 10.57 -0.78
CA ALA A 65 -13.45 11.91 -1.01
C ALA A 65 -12.84 12.54 -2.27
N ALA A 66 -11.51 12.44 -2.43
CA ALA A 66 -10.81 12.90 -3.63
C ALA A 66 -11.22 12.16 -4.92
N MET A 67 -11.89 11.00 -4.80
CA MET A 67 -12.45 10.24 -5.91
C MET A 67 -13.96 10.43 -6.07
N GLY A 68 -14.56 11.42 -5.39
CA GLY A 68 -15.97 11.77 -5.53
C GLY A 68 -16.91 11.00 -4.59
N ALA A 69 -16.41 10.43 -3.50
CA ALA A 69 -17.27 9.84 -2.48
C ALA A 69 -18.26 10.89 -1.91
N PRO A 70 -19.56 10.58 -1.81
CA PRO A 70 -20.50 11.40 -1.06
C PRO A 70 -20.08 11.54 0.40
N ALA A 71 -20.42 12.67 1.04
CA ALA A 71 -20.08 12.93 2.44
C ALA A 71 -20.49 11.78 3.37
N GLN A 72 -21.67 11.20 3.18
CA GLN A 72 -22.16 10.07 3.96
C GLN A 72 -21.24 8.83 3.86
N VAL A 73 -20.66 8.56 2.67
CA VAL A 73 -19.70 7.46 2.49
C VAL A 73 -18.40 7.77 3.24
N VAL A 74 -17.94 9.02 3.18
CA VAL A 74 -16.75 9.48 3.90
C VAL A 74 -16.92 9.34 5.41
N GLU A 75 -18.05 9.80 5.96
CA GLU A 75 -18.38 9.64 7.39
C GLU A 75 -18.43 8.18 7.80
N THR A 76 -19.06 7.32 6.98
CA THR A 76 -19.11 5.87 7.23
C THR A 76 -17.70 5.26 7.26
N LEU A 77 -16.81 5.68 6.37
CA LEU A 77 -15.41 5.22 6.36
C LEU A 77 -14.65 5.69 7.60
N LEU A 78 -14.84 6.94 8.02
CA LEU A 78 -14.19 7.49 9.22
C LEU A 78 -14.65 6.77 10.50
N ALA A 79 -15.88 6.27 10.54
CA ALA A 79 -16.40 5.49 11.66
C ALA A 79 -15.93 4.02 11.69
N CYS A 80 -15.19 3.55 10.67
CA CYS A 80 -14.70 2.18 10.63
C CYS A 80 -13.50 1.96 11.55
N VAL A 81 -13.34 0.72 12.02
CA VAL A 81 -12.17 0.33 12.84
C VAL A 81 -11.08 -0.33 12.00
N THR A 82 -11.47 -1.08 10.96
CA THR A 82 -10.56 -1.90 10.16
C THR A 82 -10.60 -1.53 8.69
N THR A 83 -9.46 -1.71 8.03
CA THR A 83 -9.32 -1.55 6.58
C THR A 83 -10.17 -2.54 5.81
N GLU A 84 -10.41 -3.71 6.40
CA GLU A 84 -11.23 -4.79 5.88
C GLU A 84 -12.71 -4.39 5.88
N ALA A 85 -13.18 -3.69 6.91
CA ALA A 85 -14.54 -3.15 6.96
C ALA A 85 -14.77 -2.04 5.92
N ALA A 86 -13.72 -1.29 5.56
CA ALA A 86 -13.79 -0.25 4.53
C ALA A 86 -13.96 -0.82 3.10
N VAL A 87 -13.50 -2.05 2.83
CA VAL A 87 -13.59 -2.69 1.50
C VAL A 87 -15.03 -2.78 0.98
N PRO A 88 -16.00 -3.39 1.70
CA PRO A 88 -17.38 -3.49 1.22
C PRO A 88 -18.05 -2.12 1.05
N ILE A 89 -17.73 -1.13 1.90
CA ILE A 89 -18.26 0.24 1.79
C ILE A 89 -17.82 0.88 0.47
N LEU A 90 -16.51 0.85 0.19
CA LEU A 90 -15.96 1.38 -1.06
C LEU A 90 -16.49 0.63 -2.28
N LYS A 91 -16.67 -0.70 -2.17
CA LYS A 91 -17.23 -1.53 -3.23
C LYS A 91 -18.69 -1.15 -3.54
N ALA A 92 -19.52 -0.94 -2.52
CA ALA A 92 -20.91 -0.54 -2.67
C ALA A 92 -21.03 0.87 -3.28
N ALA A 93 -20.12 1.78 -2.93
CA ALA A 93 -20.06 3.13 -3.47
C ALA A 93 -19.44 3.24 -4.89
N GLY A 94 -19.03 2.12 -5.52
CA GLY A 94 -18.36 2.15 -6.82
C GLY A 94 -16.91 2.68 -6.79
N LEU A 95 -16.31 2.77 -5.60
CA LEU A 95 -15.00 3.39 -5.34
C LEU A 95 -13.88 2.37 -5.08
N ARG A 96 -13.95 1.19 -5.70
CA ARG A 96 -12.89 0.16 -5.55
C ARG A 96 -11.50 0.66 -5.93
N GLY A 97 -11.42 1.63 -6.85
CA GLY A 97 -10.15 2.23 -7.29
C GLY A 97 -9.37 2.98 -6.19
N VAL A 98 -9.97 3.21 -5.02
CA VAL A 98 -9.28 3.82 -3.87
C VAL A 98 -8.06 3.00 -3.45
N PHE A 99 -8.16 1.67 -3.39
CA PHE A 99 -7.01 0.83 -3.02
C PHE A 99 -5.90 0.84 -4.09
N GLN A 100 -6.27 0.89 -5.37
CA GLN A 100 -5.30 1.06 -6.45
C GLN A 100 -4.57 2.42 -6.34
N ARG A 101 -5.32 3.50 -6.04
CA ARG A 101 -4.74 4.83 -5.79
C ARG A 101 -3.82 4.83 -4.57
N LEU A 102 -4.20 4.14 -3.50
CA LEU A 102 -3.40 4.02 -2.27
C LEU A 102 -2.12 3.20 -2.49
N ALA A 103 -2.17 2.13 -3.28
CA ALA A 103 -0.98 1.38 -3.68
C ALA A 103 0.02 2.30 -4.40
N GLY A 104 -0.44 3.08 -5.39
CA GLY A 104 0.42 4.05 -6.09
C GLY A 104 0.96 5.13 -5.15
N ARG A 105 0.14 5.61 -4.22
CA ARG A 105 0.58 6.59 -3.23
C ARG A 105 1.63 6.01 -2.27
N ALA A 106 1.48 4.75 -1.85
CA ALA A 106 2.46 4.06 -1.02
C ALA A 106 3.82 3.94 -1.73
N SER A 107 3.83 3.53 -3.01
CA SER A 107 5.04 3.50 -3.83
C SER A 107 5.70 4.87 -3.89
N GLN A 108 4.95 5.91 -4.23
CA GLN A 108 5.48 7.28 -4.33
C GLN A 108 6.09 7.76 -3.00
N ARG A 109 5.38 7.52 -1.88
CA ARG A 109 5.90 7.85 -0.54
C ARG A 109 7.16 7.07 -0.22
N ALA A 110 7.20 5.78 -0.54
CA ALA A 110 8.35 4.93 -0.29
C ALA A 110 9.57 5.37 -1.10
N GLU A 111 9.39 5.73 -2.37
CA GLU A 111 10.46 6.26 -3.22
C GLU A 111 11.01 7.58 -2.64
N GLN A 112 10.13 8.49 -2.26
CA GLN A 112 10.52 9.75 -1.59
C GLN A 112 11.30 9.47 -0.29
N PHE A 113 10.83 8.51 0.51
CA PHE A 113 11.44 8.14 1.79
C PHE A 113 12.88 7.65 1.62
N VAL A 114 13.18 6.92 0.54
CA VAL A 114 14.55 6.46 0.21
C VAL A 114 15.31 7.42 -0.71
N HIS A 115 14.86 8.67 -0.84
CA HIS A 115 15.45 9.69 -1.71
C HIS A 115 15.61 9.23 -3.18
N HIS A 116 14.60 8.53 -3.70
CA HIS A 116 14.54 8.02 -5.08
C HIS A 116 15.74 7.12 -5.47
N ARG A 117 16.41 6.49 -4.50
CA ARG A 117 17.51 5.55 -4.77
C ARG A 117 17.07 4.22 -5.36
N ALA A 118 15.78 3.89 -5.22
CA ALA A 118 15.13 2.70 -5.75
C ALA A 118 13.78 3.05 -6.38
N ARG A 119 13.41 2.34 -7.44
CA ARG A 119 12.05 2.29 -7.98
C ARG A 119 11.22 1.32 -7.14
N ILE A 120 10.03 1.72 -6.72
CA ILE A 120 9.21 0.93 -5.80
C ILE A 120 7.82 0.72 -6.38
N GLY A 121 7.37 -0.53 -6.41
CA GLY A 121 5.99 -0.91 -6.71
C GLY A 121 5.29 -1.45 -5.47
N THR A 122 3.97 -1.31 -5.40
CA THR A 122 3.19 -1.78 -4.26
C THR A 122 2.00 -2.62 -4.70
N VAL A 123 1.84 -3.79 -4.08
CA VAL A 123 0.68 -4.67 -4.16
C VAL A 123 0.01 -4.74 -2.79
N MET A 124 -1.27 -4.41 -2.75
CA MET A 124 -2.13 -4.49 -1.59
C MET A 124 -2.96 -5.77 -1.63
N ILE A 125 -2.93 -6.52 -0.53
CA ILE A 125 -3.73 -7.73 -0.36
C ILE A 125 -4.74 -7.62 0.79
N SER A 126 -5.85 -8.34 0.68
CA SER A 126 -6.81 -8.57 1.77
C SER A 126 -6.25 -9.58 2.79
N LEU A 127 -6.97 -9.82 3.89
CA LEU A 127 -6.64 -10.90 4.83
C LEU A 127 -6.84 -12.29 4.20
N GLN A 128 -7.69 -12.39 3.19
CA GLN A 128 -7.98 -13.60 2.43
C GLN A 128 -6.93 -13.86 1.33
N GLY A 129 -5.92 -12.99 1.19
CA GLY A 129 -4.86 -13.12 0.19
C GLY A 129 -5.25 -12.61 -1.21
N GLU A 130 -6.41 -11.97 -1.36
CA GLU A 130 -6.84 -11.40 -2.64
C GLU A 130 -6.12 -10.07 -2.90
N ILE A 131 -5.69 -9.84 -4.14
CA ILE A 131 -5.16 -8.54 -4.54
C ILE A 131 -6.32 -7.55 -4.65
N ILE A 132 -6.27 -6.49 -3.85
CA ILE A 132 -7.29 -5.43 -3.82
C ILE A 132 -6.82 -4.13 -4.48
N GLY A 133 -5.52 -4.00 -4.73
CA GLY A 133 -4.94 -2.85 -5.42
C GLY A 133 -3.47 -3.08 -5.75
N LEU A 134 -3.03 -2.56 -6.88
CA LEU A 134 -1.62 -2.52 -7.26
C LEU A 134 -1.35 -1.32 -8.14
N ASP A 135 -0.14 -0.80 -8.12
CA ASP A 135 0.27 0.31 -8.97
C ASP A 135 1.00 -0.15 -10.23
N GLN A 136 1.29 0.81 -11.11
CA GLN A 136 1.96 0.53 -12.38
C GLN A 136 3.39 0.02 -12.17
N ASN A 137 4.13 0.57 -11.19
CA ASN A 137 5.47 0.08 -10.86
C ASN A 137 5.43 -1.39 -10.42
N ALA A 138 4.43 -1.81 -9.64
CA ALA A 138 4.28 -3.22 -9.27
C ALA A 138 4.04 -4.12 -10.47
N ARG A 139 3.20 -3.70 -11.43
CA ARG A 139 2.95 -4.46 -12.66
C ARG A 139 4.21 -4.66 -13.47
N GLU A 140 5.01 -3.62 -13.63
CA GLU A 140 6.25 -3.68 -14.41
C GLU A 140 7.34 -4.48 -13.72
N ILE A 141 7.61 -4.22 -12.43
CA ILE A 141 8.61 -4.96 -11.65
C ILE A 141 8.22 -6.44 -11.56
N GLY A 142 6.94 -6.73 -11.27
CA GLY A 142 6.45 -8.10 -11.24
C GLY A 142 6.53 -8.78 -12.62
N GLY A 143 6.18 -8.06 -13.69
CA GLY A 143 6.20 -8.57 -15.06
C GLY A 143 7.60 -8.93 -15.54
N GLU A 144 8.62 -8.15 -15.18
CA GLU A 144 10.04 -8.46 -15.44
C GLU A 144 10.46 -9.79 -14.78
N GLU A 145 9.88 -10.13 -13.63
CA GLU A 145 10.12 -11.38 -12.88
C GLU A 145 9.15 -12.52 -13.28
N GLY A 146 8.36 -12.33 -14.33
CA GLY A 146 7.43 -13.31 -14.87
C GLY A 146 6.09 -13.42 -14.12
N TRP A 147 5.75 -12.47 -13.24
CA TRP A 147 4.46 -12.46 -12.55
C TRP A 147 3.35 -11.94 -13.47
N GLN A 148 2.28 -12.72 -13.63
CA GLN A 148 1.06 -12.25 -14.30
C GLN A 148 0.13 -11.55 -13.30
N LEU A 149 0.53 -10.35 -12.88
CA LEU A 149 -0.33 -9.47 -12.08
C LEU A 149 -1.42 -8.87 -12.99
N LYS A 150 -2.57 -9.55 -13.09
CA LYS A 150 -3.77 -9.05 -13.79
C LYS A 150 -4.34 -7.80 -13.12
#